data_AF-A0A9X9ETK9-F1
#
_entry.id   AF-A0A9X9ETK9-F1
#
_cell.length_a   1.000
_cell.length_b   1.000
_cell.length_c   1.000
_cell.angle_alpha   90.00
_cell.angle_beta   90.00
_cell.angle_gamma   90.00
#
_symmetry.space_group_name_H-M   'P 1'
#
loop_
_entity.id
_entity.type
_entity.pdbx_description
1 polymer ?
#
loop_
_entity_poly.entity_id
_entity_poly.type
_entity_poly.pdbx_seq_one_letter_code
_entity_poly.pdbx_strand_id
1 'polypeptide(L)'
;MTRIPEGDRNMIEKAIYLPMVITVLNRDLKVIEISPFKLKRPYSELVEHILKVVQDELAEVRRYLRKENIKVSEIKRDESFTMYCFLYKGYEEHHNYFNPRLRNKTEDLLCYYFFEKNHRSRN
;
A
#
# COMPACT_ATOMS: atom_id res chain seq x y z
N MET A 1 -0.55 -21.01 16.59
CA MET A 1 0.29 -19.83 16.92
C MET A 1 0.98 -19.38 15.65
N THR A 2 0.75 -18.15 15.20
CA THR A 2 1.43 -17.60 14.01
C THR A 2 2.89 -17.31 14.35
N ARG A 3 3.83 -17.75 13.51
CA ARG A 3 5.29 -17.60 13.76
C ARG A 3 5.77 -16.15 13.63
N ILE A 4 5.02 -15.34 12.91
CA ILE A 4 5.29 -13.92 12.69
C ILE A 4 4.55 -13.11 13.78
N PRO A 5 5.26 -12.32 14.61
CA PRO A 5 4.65 -11.40 15.57
C PRO A 5 3.74 -10.38 14.88
N GLU A 6 2.75 -9.87 15.60
CA GLU A 6 1.76 -8.93 15.06
C GLU A 6 2.41 -7.66 14.45
N GLY A 7 3.41 -7.08 15.14
CA GLY A 7 4.13 -5.91 14.63
C GLY A 7 4.82 -6.15 13.29
N ASP A 8 5.48 -7.31 13.14
CA ASP A 8 6.14 -7.70 11.88
C ASP A 8 5.11 -7.98 10.79
N ARG A 9 4.00 -8.65 11.13
CA ARG A 9 2.90 -8.90 10.21
C ARG A 9 2.29 -7.60 9.69
N ASN A 10 2.11 -6.59 10.54
CA ASN A 10 1.61 -5.28 10.12
C ASN A 10 2.56 -4.61 9.10
N MET A 11 3.87 -4.74 9.28
CA MET A 11 4.85 -4.21 8.32
C MET A 11 4.84 -4.98 7.00
N ILE A 12 4.66 -6.30 7.04
CA ILE A 12 4.47 -7.14 5.85
C ILE A 12 3.21 -6.71 5.08
N GLU A 13 2.07 -6.56 5.77
CA GLU A 13 0.83 -6.13 5.13
C GLU A 13 0.99 -4.74 4.48
N LYS A 14 1.62 -3.79 5.17
CA LYS A 14 1.94 -2.47 4.58
C LYS A 14 2.79 -2.60 3.31
N ALA A 15 3.78 -3.50 3.30
CA ALA A 15 4.60 -3.72 2.11
C ALA A 15 3.84 -4.31 0.92
N ILE A 16 2.67 -4.93 1.15
CA ILE A 16 1.76 -5.41 0.10
C ILE A 16 0.84 -4.28 -0.36
N TYR A 17 0.19 -3.57 0.56
CA TYR A 17 -0.87 -2.63 0.23
C TYR A 17 -0.37 -1.25 -0.22
N LEU A 18 0.68 -0.70 0.39
CA LEU A 18 1.16 0.65 0.04
C LEU A 18 1.60 0.76 -1.44
N PRO A 19 2.28 -0.23 -2.05
CA PRO A 19 2.52 -0.23 -3.49
C PRO A 19 1.25 -0.20 -4.35
N MET A 20 0.18 -0.86 -3.91
CA MET A 20 -1.11 -0.84 -4.62
C MET A 20 -1.73 0.56 -4.57
N VAL A 21 -1.72 1.20 -3.39
CA VAL A 21 -2.17 2.59 -3.20
C VAL A 21 -1.38 3.54 -4.11
N ILE A 22 -0.05 3.44 -4.12
CA ILE A 22 0.83 4.24 -5.01
C ILE A 22 0.47 4.02 -6.48
N THR A 23 0.20 2.79 -6.89
CA THR A 23 -0.16 2.46 -8.27
C THR A 23 -1.48 3.12 -8.67
N VAL A 24 -2.48 3.09 -7.79
CA VAL A 24 -3.77 3.77 -8.01
C VAL A 24 -3.59 5.28 -8.10
N LEU A 25 -2.91 5.91 -7.14
CA LEU A 25 -2.69 7.37 -7.13
C LEU A 25 -1.95 7.86 -8.40
N ASN A 26 -0.93 7.12 -8.86
CA ASN A 26 -0.23 7.46 -10.10
C ASN A 26 -1.14 7.36 -11.34
N ARG A 27 -2.07 6.40 -11.35
CA ARG A 27 -3.07 6.29 -12.41
C ARG A 27 -4.07 7.44 -12.34
N ASP A 28 -4.53 7.77 -11.14
CA ASP A 28 -5.52 8.82 -10.91
C ASP A 28 -4.99 10.20 -11.31
N LEU A 29 -3.70 10.49 -11.07
CA LEU A 29 -3.06 11.73 -11.55
C LEU A 29 -3.18 11.88 -13.08
N LYS A 30 -2.90 10.81 -13.82
CA LYS A 30 -3.04 10.80 -15.29
C LYS A 30 -4.50 11.00 -15.71
N VAL A 31 -5.44 10.42 -14.98
CA VAL A 31 -6.88 10.57 -15.24
C VAL A 31 -7.34 12.01 -14.96
N ILE A 32 -6.90 12.61 -13.85
CA ILE A 32 -7.22 14.01 -13.49
C ILE A 32 -6.73 14.98 -14.56
N GLU A 33 -5.52 14.74 -15.09
CA GLU A 33 -4.92 15.57 -16.12
C GLU A 33 -5.77 15.64 -17.40
N ILE A 34 -6.37 14.51 -17.82
CA ILE A 34 -7.21 14.44 -19.03
C ILE A 34 -8.71 14.69 -18.76
N SER A 35 -9.15 14.67 -17.51
CA SER A 35 -10.56 14.80 -17.15
C SER A 35 -11.12 16.21 -17.38
N PRO A 36 -12.43 16.38 -17.61
CA PRO A 36 -13.06 17.67 -17.87
C PRO A 36 -13.31 18.48 -16.58
N PHE A 37 -12.40 18.46 -15.60
CA PHE A 37 -12.51 19.27 -14.39
C PHE A 37 -12.33 20.76 -14.72
N LYS A 38 -13.21 21.60 -14.18
CA LYS A 38 -13.15 23.07 -14.34
C LYS A 38 -11.87 23.66 -13.74
N LEU A 39 -11.40 23.12 -12.61
CA LEU A 39 -10.18 23.51 -11.91
C LEU A 39 -9.44 22.25 -11.47
N LYS A 40 -8.44 21.81 -12.23
CA LYS A 40 -7.71 20.55 -11.99
C LYS A 40 -6.74 20.61 -10.81
N ARG A 41 -6.06 21.75 -10.66
CA ARG A 41 -4.92 21.93 -9.74
C ARG A 41 -5.19 21.46 -8.30
N PRO A 42 -6.32 21.81 -7.65
CA PRO A 42 -6.55 21.38 -6.26
C PRO A 42 -6.64 19.85 -6.10
N TYR A 43 -7.15 19.16 -7.11
CA TYR A 43 -7.28 17.70 -7.07
C TYR A 43 -5.94 17.01 -7.33
N SER A 44 -5.15 17.50 -8.29
CA SER A 44 -3.81 16.97 -8.54
C SER A 44 -2.88 17.19 -7.35
N GLU A 45 -2.89 18.39 -6.75
CA GLU A 45 -2.09 18.71 -5.55
C GLU A 45 -2.45 17.81 -4.35
N LEU A 46 -3.75 17.52 -4.15
CA LEU A 46 -4.20 16.59 -3.11
C LEU A 46 -3.62 15.18 -3.34
N VAL A 47 -3.74 14.67 -4.56
CA VAL A 47 -3.28 13.31 -4.89
C VAL A 47 -1.75 13.21 -4.86
N GLU A 48 -1.03 14.23 -5.35
CA GLU A 48 0.43 14.32 -5.27
C GLU A 48 0.93 14.34 -3.82
N HIS A 49 0.26 15.12 -2.97
CA HIS A 49 0.59 15.18 -1.55
C HIS A 49 0.46 13.81 -0.89
N ILE A 50 -0.67 13.13 -1.11
CA ILE A 50 -0.90 11.79 -0.56
C ILE A 50 0.08 10.77 -1.14
N LEU A 51 0.36 10.83 -2.44
CA LEU A 51 1.34 9.97 -3.08
C LEU A 51 2.71 10.06 -2.40
N LYS A 52 3.17 11.29 -2.10
CA LYS A 52 4.42 11.51 -1.37
C LYS A 52 4.38 10.89 0.04
N VAL A 53 3.30 11.13 0.80
CA VAL A 53 3.14 10.56 2.15
C VAL A 53 3.19 9.04 2.15
N VAL A 54 2.53 8.39 1.19
CA VAL A 54 2.50 6.93 1.06
C VAL A 54 3.86 6.38 0.61
N GLN A 55 4.56 7.08 -0.28
CA GLN A 55 5.93 6.73 -0.71
C GLN A 55 6.92 6.78 0.45
N ASP A 56 6.85 7.84 1.26
CA ASP A 56 7.70 7.98 2.44
C ASP A 56 7.41 6.83 3.42
N GLU A 57 6.14 6.55 3.74
CA GLU A 57 5.77 5.43 4.62
C GLU A 57 6.24 4.07 4.08
N LEU A 58 6.11 3.83 2.77
CA LEU A 58 6.62 2.60 2.15
C LEU A 58 8.16 2.51 2.25
N ALA A 59 8.88 3.62 2.13
CA ALA A 59 10.33 3.64 2.32
C ALA A 59 10.71 3.23 3.76
N GLU A 60 9.95 3.68 4.76
CA GLU A 60 10.13 3.28 6.16
C GLU A 60 9.86 1.81 6.39
N VAL A 61 8.75 1.30 5.84
CA VAL A 61 8.39 -0.12 5.90
C VAL A 61 9.48 -0.98 5.26
N ARG A 62 9.99 -0.61 4.08
CA ARG A 62 11.08 -1.33 3.42
C ARG A 62 12.37 -1.31 4.24
N ARG A 63 12.69 -0.19 4.88
CA ARG A 63 13.85 -0.08 5.78
C ARG A 63 13.71 -1.01 6.98
N TYR A 64 12.53 -1.05 7.59
CA TYR A 64 12.22 -1.95 8.69
C TYR A 64 12.36 -3.42 8.29
N LEU A 65 11.70 -3.84 7.21
CA LEU A 65 11.73 -5.24 6.76
C LEU A 65 13.16 -5.70 6.42
N ARG A 66 13.97 -4.84 5.81
CA ARG A 66 15.39 -5.13 5.57
C ARG A 66 16.17 -5.31 6.86
N LYS A 67 15.97 -4.44 7.86
CA LYS A 67 16.64 -4.52 9.17
C LYS A 67 16.29 -5.82 9.89
N GLU A 68 15.02 -6.23 9.84
CA GLU A 68 14.53 -7.45 10.51
C GLU A 68 14.73 -8.73 9.67
N ASN A 69 15.41 -8.63 8.53
CA ASN A 69 15.65 -9.72 7.58
C ASN A 69 14.35 -10.44 7.14
N ILE A 70 13.33 -9.64 6.82
CA ILE A 70 12.03 -10.08 6.34
C ILE A 70 11.95 -9.74 4.84
N LYS A 71 11.58 -10.72 4.01
CA LYS A 71 11.32 -10.49 2.59
C LYS A 71 9.87 -10.85 2.26
N VAL A 72 9.26 -10.00 1.45
CA VAL A 72 7.89 -10.18 0.94
C VAL A 72 7.98 -10.18 -0.58
N SER A 73 7.50 -11.25 -1.22
CA SER A 73 7.56 -11.41 -2.67
C SER A 73 6.25 -11.93 -3.22
N GLU A 74 5.75 -11.30 -4.27
CA GLU A 74 4.66 -11.85 -5.06
C GLU A 74 5.19 -13.02 -5.88
N ILE A 75 4.57 -14.20 -5.75
CA ILE A 75 5.02 -15.42 -6.42
C ILE A 75 4.14 -15.72 -7.63
N LYS A 76 2.83 -15.57 -7.48
CA LYS A 76 1.85 -15.88 -8.51
C LYS A 76 0.65 -14.97 -8.37
N ARG A 77 0.06 -14.62 -9.50
CA ARG A 77 -1.23 -13.95 -9.58
C ARG A 77 -2.10 -14.64 -10.61
N ASP A 78 -3.35 -14.89 -10.25
CA ASP A 78 -4.41 -15.30 -11.15
C ASP A 78 -5.61 -14.36 -11.03
N GLU A 79 -6.73 -14.68 -11.68
CA GLU A 79 -7.92 -13.84 -11.71
C GLU A 79 -8.52 -13.62 -10.31
N SER A 80 -8.47 -14.64 -9.45
CA SER A 80 -9.12 -14.63 -8.13
C SER A 80 -8.15 -14.32 -6.99
N PHE A 81 -6.90 -14.76 -7.09
CA PHE A 81 -5.93 -14.70 -5.99
C PHE A 81 -4.55 -14.18 -6.41
N THR A 82 -3.89 -13.53 -5.46
CA THR A 82 -2.46 -13.20 -5.50
C THR A 82 -1.76 -13.91 -4.36
N MET A 83 -0.76 -14.73 -4.68
CA MET A 83 0.05 -15.48 -3.72
C MET A 83 1.32 -14.70 -3.40
N TYR A 84 1.53 -14.44 -2.11
CA TYR A 84 2.78 -13.88 -1.58
C TYR A 84 3.56 -14.94 -0.81
N CYS A 85 4.88 -14.87 -0.89
CA CYS A 85 5.83 -15.59 -0.05
C CYS A 85 6.43 -14.60 0.96
N PHE A 86 6.40 -14.98 2.23
CA PHE A 86 7.06 -14.28 3.33
C PHE A 86 8.24 -15.12 3.81
N LEU A 87 9.44 -14.59 3.62
CA LEU A 87 10.64 -15.13 4.23
C LEU A 87 10.88 -14.37 5.54
N TYR A 88 10.69 -15.04 6.68
CA TYR A 88 10.82 -14.48 8.01
C TYR A 88 11.87 -15.27 8.81
N LYS A 89 13.04 -14.68 9.05
CA LYS A 89 14.13 -15.29 9.87
C LYS A 89 14.45 -16.75 9.49
N GLY A 90 14.43 -17.06 8.20
CA GLY A 90 14.70 -18.39 7.65
C GLY A 90 13.48 -19.31 7.50
N TYR A 91 12.30 -18.88 7.95
CA TYR A 91 11.03 -19.56 7.70
C TYR A 91 10.36 -18.99 6.45
N GLU A 92 9.80 -19.87 5.64
CA GLU A 92 9.01 -19.50 4.47
C GLU A 92 7.53 -19.77 4.74
N GLU A 93 6.67 -18.78 4.48
CA GLU A 93 5.22 -18.92 4.52
C GLU A 93 4.59 -18.40 3.23
N HIS A 94 3.64 -19.16 2.67
CA HIS A 94 2.86 -18.74 1.51
C HIS A 94 1.47 -18.29 1.93
N HIS A 95 1.03 -17.16 1.39
CA HIS A 95 -0.24 -16.53 1.74
C HIS A 95 -1.00 -16.16 0.46
N ASN A 96 -2.21 -16.70 0.33
CA ASN A 96 -3.12 -16.38 -0.77
C ASN A 96 -4.05 -15.23 -0.36
N TYR A 97 -4.05 -14.17 -1.15
CA TYR A 97 -4.92 -13.02 -0.97
C TYR A 97 -5.98 -12.99 -2.05
N PHE A 98 -7.25 -12.91 -1.65
CA PHE A 98 -8.36 -12.76 -2.57
C PHE A 98 -8.32 -11.36 -3.20
N ASN A 99 -8.23 -11.28 -4.53
CA ASN A 99 -8.01 -10.03 -5.26
C ASN A 99 -9.08 -8.96 -4.97
N PRO A 100 -10.38 -9.28 -4.88
CA PRO A 100 -11.39 -8.30 -4.47
C PRO A 100 -11.16 -7.75 -3.07
N ARG A 101 -10.64 -8.55 -2.13
CA ARG A 101 -10.31 -8.06 -0.78
C ARG A 101 -9.09 -7.14 -0.80
N LEU A 102 -8.08 -7.44 -1.62
CA LEU A 102 -6.93 -6.55 -1.82
C LEU A 102 -7.37 -5.19 -2.35
N ARG A 103 -8.27 -5.20 -3.34
CA ARG A 103 -8.86 -3.99 -3.91
C ARG A 103 -9.63 -3.19 -2.86
N ASN A 104 -10.57 -3.82 -2.15
CA ASN A 104 -11.38 -3.13 -1.14
C ASN A 104 -10.49 -2.51 -0.05
N LYS A 105 -9.48 -3.24 0.42
CA LYS A 105 -8.55 -2.71 1.42
C LYS A 105 -7.70 -1.55 0.89
N THR A 106 -7.33 -1.58 -0.39
CA THR A 106 -6.63 -0.47 -1.05
C THR A 106 -7.52 0.77 -1.11
N GLU A 107 -8.81 0.59 -1.40
CA GLU A 107 -9.81 1.66 -1.37
C GLU A 107 -10.01 2.24 0.04
N ASP A 108 -10.14 1.38 1.06
CA ASP A 108 -10.19 1.83 2.46
C ASP A 108 -8.96 2.65 2.85
N LEU A 109 -7.76 2.24 2.39
CA LEU A 109 -6.52 2.96 2.65
C LEU A 109 -6.51 4.33 1.95
N LEU A 110 -6.99 4.41 0.71
CA LEU A 110 -7.13 5.70 0.02
C LEU A 110 -8.03 6.64 0.82
N CYS A 111 -9.20 6.17 1.27
CA CYS A 111 -10.10 6.93 2.13
C CYS A 111 -9.39 7.39 3.42
N TYR A 112 -8.68 6.49 4.10
CA TYR A 112 -7.91 6.82 5.30
C TYR A 112 -6.86 7.93 5.03
N TYR A 113 -6.12 7.84 3.94
CA TYR A 113 -5.12 8.85 3.60
C TYR A 113 -5.76 10.20 3.24
N PHE A 114 -6.80 10.21 2.43
CA PHE A 114 -7.46 11.44 2.00
C PHE A 114 -8.10 12.19 3.16
N PHE A 115 -8.77 11.48 4.06
CA PHE A 115 -9.58 12.09 5.11
C PHE A 115 -8.88 12.04 6.46
N GLU A 116 -8.52 10.87 6.98
CA GLU A 116 -8.13 10.75 8.38
C GLU A 116 -6.67 11.16 8.66
N LYS A 117 -5.73 10.74 7.82
CA LYS A 117 -4.30 11.03 8.05
C LYS A 117 -3.97 12.50 7.84
N ASN A 118 -4.62 13.16 6.89
CA ASN A 118 -4.45 14.59 6.62
C ASN A 118 -4.91 15.48 7.78
N HIS A 119 -5.94 15.08 8.53
CA HIS A 119 -6.41 15.85 9.69
C HIS A 119 -5.43 15.82 10.86
N ARG A 120 -4.67 14.73 11.05
CA ARG A 120 -3.70 14.60 12.15
C ARG A 120 -2.39 15.37 11.91
N SER A 121 -2.06 15.71 10.66
CA SER A 121 -0.84 16.48 10.32
C SER A 121 -1.04 18.01 10.43
N ARG A 122 -2.29 18.46 10.57
CA ARG A 122 -2.66 19.90 10.64
C ARG A 122 -2.94 20.40 12.07
N ASN A 123 -2.88 19.52 13.08
CA ASN A 123 -3.06 19.86 14.50
C ASN A 123 -1.75 19.67 15.26
#